data_AF-A0A2G2R0R9-F1
#
_entry.id   AF-A0A2G2R0R9-F1
#
_cell.length_a   1.000
_cell.length_b   1.000
_cell.length_c   1.000
_cell.angle_alpha   90.00
_cell.angle_beta   90.00
_cell.angle_gamma   90.00
#
_symmetry.space_group_name_H-M   'P 1'
#
loop_
_entity.id
_entity.type
_entity.pdbx_description
1 polymer ?
#
loop_
_entity_poly.entity_id
_entity_poly.type
_entity_poly.pdbx_seq_one_letter_code
_entity_poly.pdbx_strand_id
1 'polypeptide(L)'
;MISLDKIDRKILRFLQVDGRMTNAELAEKINLSPSACLRRVQRIEDSDIVDGYVIEGHVPANDITRLLQQRPEIVGLTAPGMPMQSPGMQKPGLAPKNYDVLAFDADGTSHVFSRY
;
A
#
# COMPACT_ATOMS: atom_id res chain seq x y z
N MET A 1 9.71 7.92 11.88
CA MET A 1 9.29 8.29 10.52
C MET A 1 9.98 7.36 9.53
N ILE A 2 9.25 6.45 8.88
CA ILE A 2 9.84 5.47 7.95
C ILE A 2 9.78 6.07 6.55
N SER A 3 10.94 6.44 6.00
CA SER A 3 11.09 6.83 4.60
C SER A 3 11.34 5.58 3.77
N LEU A 4 10.49 5.31 2.76
CA LEU A 4 10.70 4.24 1.78
C LEU A 4 11.82 4.64 0.81
N ASP A 5 12.94 3.94 0.89
CA ASP A 5 14.09 4.17 0.03
C ASP A 5 13.93 3.48 -1.35
N LYS A 6 14.94 3.65 -2.21
CA LYS A 6 14.91 3.09 -3.58
C LYS A 6 14.84 1.56 -3.60
N ILE A 7 15.35 0.88 -2.58
CA ILE A 7 15.31 -0.58 -2.47
C ILE A 7 13.91 -1.01 -2.06
N ASP A 8 13.30 -0.34 -1.08
CA ASP A 8 11.94 -0.66 -0.64
C ASP A 8 10.93 -0.54 -1.78
N ARG A 9 11.07 0.49 -2.62
CA ARG A 9 10.24 0.65 -3.83
C ARG A 9 10.45 -0.46 -4.86
N LYS A 10 11.67 -0.99 -4.99
CA LYS A 10 11.96 -2.14 -5.86
C LYS A 10 11.36 -3.43 -5.32
N ILE A 11 11.48 -3.66 -4.02
CA ILE A 11 10.84 -4.79 -3.31
C ILE A 11 9.34 -4.78 -3.60
N LEU A 12 8.68 -3.66 -3.33
CA LEU A 12 7.25 -3.48 -3.59
C LEU A 12 6.90 -3.73 -5.06
N ARG A 13 7.70 -3.24 -6.00
CA ARG A 13 7.48 -3.45 -7.43
C ARG A 13 7.54 -4.93 -7.82
N PHE A 14 8.49 -5.70 -7.29
CA PHE A 14 8.58 -7.13 -7.58
C PHE A 14 7.42 -7.91 -6.94
N LEU A 15 7.07 -7.60 -5.69
CA LEU A 15 5.92 -8.22 -5.01
C LEU A 15 4.58 -7.88 -5.69
N GLN A 16 4.45 -6.68 -6.26
CA GLN A 16 3.27 -6.30 -7.05
C GLN A 16 3.16 -7.07 -8.38
N VAL A 17 4.28 -7.44 -8.99
CA VAL A 17 4.32 -8.24 -10.21
C VAL A 17 4.04 -9.72 -9.91
N ASP A 18 4.64 -10.24 -8.84
CA ASP A 18 4.45 -11.60 -8.38
C ASP A 18 4.46 -11.67 -6.85
N GLY A 19 3.27 -11.68 -6.26
CA GLY A 19 3.09 -11.76 -4.81
C GLY A 19 3.42 -13.12 -4.20
N ARG A 20 3.77 -14.14 -5.00
CA ARG A 20 4.24 -15.44 -4.49
C ARG A 20 5.75 -15.54 -4.34
N MET A 21 6.48 -14.50 -4.79
CA MET A 21 7.93 -14.48 -4.75
C MET A 21 8.44 -14.59 -3.31
N THR A 22 9.34 -15.53 -3.07
CA THR A 22 9.94 -15.72 -1.76
C THR A 22 10.96 -14.60 -1.45
N ASN A 23 11.22 -14.37 -0.17
CA ASN A 23 12.24 -13.40 0.26
C ASN A 23 13.64 -13.71 -0.29
N ALA A 24 13.95 -14.98 -0.56
CA ALA A 24 15.21 -15.40 -1.16
C ALA A 24 15.30 -14.98 -2.64
N GLU A 25 14.27 -15.28 -3.44
CA GLU A 25 14.21 -14.90 -4.85
C GLU A 25 14.18 -13.37 -5.02
N LEU A 26 13.44 -12.69 -4.13
CA LEU A 26 13.38 -11.23 -4.09
C LEU A 26 14.76 -10.63 -3.80
N ALA A 27 15.50 -11.22 -2.84
CA ALA A 27 16.84 -10.79 -2.44
C ALA A 27 17.85 -10.91 -3.58
N GLU A 28 17.81 -12.00 -4.35
CA GLU A 28 18.66 -12.18 -5.53
C GLU A 28 18.40 -11.07 -6.58
N LYS A 29 17.13 -10.77 -6.88
CA LYS A 29 16.76 -9.75 -7.87
C LYS A 29 17.17 -8.34 -7.50
N ILE A 30 17.25 -8.03 -6.20
CA ILE A 30 17.59 -6.68 -5.69
C ILE A 30 19.03 -6.58 -5.17
N ASN A 31 19.85 -7.63 -5.31
CA ASN A 31 21.22 -7.72 -4.82
C ASN A 31 21.36 -7.49 -3.30
N LEU A 32 20.55 -8.19 -2.51
CA LEU A 32 20.62 -8.20 -1.05
C LEU A 32 20.82 -9.62 -0.52
N SER A 33 21.21 -9.72 0.75
CA SER A 33 21.08 -10.99 1.47
C SER A 33 19.60 -11.28 1.77
N PRO A 34 19.19 -12.56 1.88
CA PRO A 34 17.82 -12.93 2.25
C PRO A 34 17.36 -12.29 3.56
N SER A 35 18.24 -12.18 4.54
CA SER A 35 17.92 -11.57 5.85
C SER A 35 17.75 -10.05 5.78
N ALA A 36 18.49 -9.34 4.92
CA ALA A 36 18.30 -7.91 4.70
C ALA A 36 17.02 -7.62 3.91
N CYS A 37 16.67 -8.49 2.97
CA CYS A 37 15.41 -8.43 2.23
C CYS A 37 14.21 -8.62 3.17
N LEU A 38 14.21 -9.69 3.98
CA LEU A 38 13.15 -9.97 4.96
C LEU A 38 12.90 -8.79 5.91
N ARG A 39 13.96 -8.23 6.53
CA ARG A 39 13.80 -7.09 7.44
C ARG A 39 13.16 -5.87 6.77
N ARG A 40 13.44 -5.67 5.47
CA ARG A 40 12.84 -4.57 4.71
C ARG A 40 11.39 -4.86 4.37
N VAL A 41 11.06 -6.06 3.90
CA VAL A 41 9.67 -6.49 3.65
C VAL A 41 8.85 -6.34 4.93
N GLN A 42 9.32 -6.88 6.06
CA GLN A 42 8.67 -6.76 7.36
C GLN A 42 8.43 -5.29 7.73
N ARG A 43 9.45 -4.44 7.62
CA ARG A 43 9.32 -3.01 7.92
C ARG A 43 8.31 -2.31 7.01
N ILE A 44 8.24 -2.70 5.74
CA ILE A 44 7.28 -2.13 4.78
C ILE A 44 5.86 -2.55 5.17
N GLU A 45 5.65 -3.84 5.45
CA GLU A 45 4.37 -4.39 5.94
C GLU A 45 3.93 -3.74 7.25
N ASP A 46 4.85 -3.56 8.20
CA ASP A 46 4.57 -2.95 9.50
C ASP A 46 4.34 -1.44 9.42
N SER A 47 4.72 -0.80 8.31
CA SER A 47 4.78 0.66 8.29
C SER A 47 3.45 1.33 8.03
N ASP A 48 2.50 0.70 7.32
CA ASP A 48 1.23 1.31 6.83
C ASP A 48 1.40 2.77 6.37
N ILE A 49 2.60 3.18 5.93
CA ILE A 49 2.98 4.57 5.70
C ILE A 49 3.62 4.67 4.32
N VAL A 50 3.06 5.54 3.49
CA VAL A 50 3.54 5.86 2.15
C VAL A 50 3.78 7.35 2.04
N ASP A 51 5.05 7.76 1.94
CA ASP A 51 5.51 9.16 1.80
C ASP A 51 4.96 10.14 2.86
N GLY A 52 4.77 9.65 4.09
CA GLY A 52 4.24 10.44 5.21
C GLY A 52 2.73 10.33 5.41
N TYR A 53 2.02 9.66 4.49
CA TYR A 53 0.61 9.34 4.64
C TYR A 53 0.40 7.95 5.21
N VAL A 54 -0.58 7.78 6.08
CA VAL A 54 -1.02 6.46 6.56
C VAL A 54 -1.96 5.82 5.53
N ILE A 55 -1.78 4.55 5.21
CA ILE A 55 -2.63 3.77 4.31
C ILE A 55 -3.11 2.55 5.08
N GLU A 56 -4.40 2.49 5.37
CA GLU A 56 -5.00 1.39 6.14
C GLU A 56 -6.02 0.62 5.30
N GLY A 57 -6.00 -0.71 5.40
CA GLY A 57 -6.89 -1.58 4.66
C GLY A 57 -6.57 -1.67 3.16
N HIS A 58 -7.58 -2.02 2.36
CA HIS A 58 -7.41 -2.35 0.95
C HIS A 58 -7.59 -1.13 0.02
N VAL A 59 -6.83 -0.06 0.27
CA VAL A 59 -6.87 1.15 -0.58
C VAL A 59 -6.31 0.82 -1.98
N PRO A 60 -7.05 1.11 -3.08
CA PRO A 60 -6.56 0.89 -4.43
C PRO A 60 -5.28 1.65 -4.73
N ALA A 61 -4.36 1.00 -5.46
CA ALA A 61 -3.08 1.59 -5.86
C ALA A 61 -3.25 2.89 -6.67
N ASN A 62 -4.36 3.04 -7.41
CA ASN A 62 -4.68 4.28 -8.12
C ASN A 62 -4.96 5.44 -7.17
N ASP A 63 -5.61 5.20 -6.04
CA ASP A 63 -5.86 6.21 -5.02
C ASP A 63 -4.58 6.58 -4.27
N ILE A 64 -3.71 5.61 -3.98
CA ILE A 64 -2.37 5.87 -3.42
C ILE A 64 -1.57 6.73 -4.40
N THR A 65 -1.61 6.40 -5.70
CA THR A 65 -0.93 7.21 -6.74
C THR A 65 -1.48 8.64 -6.78
N ARG A 66 -2.81 8.79 -6.71
CA ARG A 66 -3.48 10.10 -6.68
C ARG A 66 -3.10 10.91 -5.44
N LEU A 67 -3.06 10.27 -4.28
CA LEU A 67 -2.61 10.86 -3.00
C LEU A 67 -1.20 11.43 -3.13
N LEU A 68 -0.25 10.63 -3.65
CA LEU A 68 1.14 11.04 -3.80
C LEU A 68 1.35 12.14 -4.85
N GLN A 69 0.45 12.23 -5.83
CA GLN A 69 0.48 13.30 -6.84
C GLN A 69 -0.12 14.61 -6.32
N GLN A 70 -1.28 14.53 -5.67
CA GLN A 70 -2.00 15.71 -5.18
C GLN A 70 -1.40 16.27 -3.89
N ARG A 71 -0.75 15.40 -3.10
CA ARG A 71 -0.18 15.70 -1.78
C ARG A 71 -1.10 16.57 -0.91
N PRO A 72 -2.37 16.18 -0.72
CA PRO A 72 -3.30 16.94 0.11
C PRO A 72 -2.85 16.95 1.57
N GLU A 73 -3.30 17.95 2.33
CA GLU A 73 -3.04 18.07 3.77
C GLU A 73 -3.98 17.16 4.56
N ILE A 74 -3.75 15.84 4.48
CA ILE A 74 -4.49 14.81 5.22
C ILE A 74 -3.50 13.88 5.92
N VAL A 75 -3.95 13.10 6.90
CA VAL A 75 -3.11 12.09 7.55
C VAL A 75 -2.97 10.85 6.71
N GLY A 76 -4.05 10.40 6.05
CA GLY A 76 -4.02 9.13 5.35
C GLY A 76 -5.30 8.76 4.62
N LEU A 77 -5.25 7.59 3.98
CA LEU A 77 -6.40 6.94 3.35
C LEU A 77 -6.72 5.61 4.04
N THR A 78 -8.00 5.27 4.12
CA THR A 78 -8.49 3.98 4.62
C THR A 78 -9.56 3.40 3.70
N ALA A 79 -9.57 2.08 3.56
CA ALA A 79 -10.70 1.32 3.02
C ALA A 79 -11.31 0.45 4.14
N PRO A 80 -12.19 1.03 4.99
CA PRO A 80 -12.60 0.42 6.25
C PRO A 80 -13.50 -0.80 6.05
N GLY A 81 -13.49 -1.70 7.04
CA GLY A 81 -14.44 -2.82 7.13
C GLY A 81 -14.14 -4.03 6.25
N MET A 82 -12.92 -4.15 5.70
CA MET A 82 -12.49 -5.26 4.82
C MET A 82 -13.51 -5.59 3.72
N PRO A 83 -13.75 -4.68 2.76
CA PRO A 83 -14.76 -4.90 1.74
C PRO A 83 -14.39 -6.10 0.88
N MET A 84 -15.31 -7.07 0.73
CA MET A 84 -15.05 -8.30 -0.05
C MET A 84 -14.69 -8.06 -1.52
N GLN A 85 -14.95 -6.85 -2.04
CA GLN A 85 -14.69 -6.45 -3.42
C GLN A 85 -13.52 -5.48 -3.53
N SER A 86 -12.64 -5.43 -2.54
CA SER A 86 -11.43 -4.63 -2.56
C SER A 86 -10.29 -5.32 -3.34
N PRO A 87 -9.21 -4.58 -3.72
CA PRO A 87 -8.02 -5.16 -4.32
C PRO A 87 -7.47 -6.32 -3.47
N GLY A 88 -7.21 -7.47 -4.10
CA GLY A 88 -6.71 -8.67 -3.41
C GLY A 88 -7.81 -9.61 -2.85
N MET A 89 -9.01 -9.10 -2.59
CA MET A 89 -10.17 -9.90 -2.13
C MET A 89 -11.21 -10.15 -3.23
N GLN A 90 -11.22 -9.30 -4.27
CA GLN A 90 -12.07 -9.47 -5.45
C GLN A 90 -11.72 -10.72 -6.27
N LYS A 91 -12.70 -11.25 -7.01
CA LYS A 91 -12.44 -12.29 -8.01
C LYS A 91 -11.41 -11.78 -9.04
N PRO A 92 -10.40 -12.59 -9.42
CA PRO A 92 -9.40 -12.19 -10.40
C PRO A 92 -10.04 -11.62 -11.68
N GLY A 93 -9.58 -10.45 -12.11
CA GLY A 93 -10.05 -9.77 -13.32
C GLY A 93 -11.24 -8.81 -13.13
N LEU A 94 -11.84 -8.71 -11.94
CA LEU A 94 -12.85 -7.70 -11.65
C LEU A 94 -12.24 -6.41 -11.11
N ALA A 95 -12.86 -5.28 -11.43
CA ALA A 95 -12.52 -4.00 -10.79
C ALA A 95 -13.07 -3.95 -9.36
N PRO A 96 -12.42 -3.20 -8.45
CA PRO A 96 -12.97 -2.97 -7.12
C PRO A 96 -14.30 -2.23 -7.21
N LYS A 97 -15.27 -2.59 -6.35
CA LYS A 97 -16.60 -1.95 -6.33
C LYS A 97 -17.35 -2.11 -5.01
N ASN A 98 -18.37 -1.28 -4.80
CA ASN A 98 -19.25 -1.22 -3.63
C ASN A 98 -18.54 -0.89 -2.31
N TYR A 99 -17.58 0.05 -2.32
CA TYR A 99 -17.01 0.60 -1.10
C TYR A 99 -16.40 1.98 -1.34
N ASP A 100 -16.31 2.74 -0.25
CA ASP A 100 -15.68 4.05 -0.26
C ASP A 100 -14.27 3.96 0.30
N VAL A 101 -13.36 4.73 -0.29
CA VAL A 101 -12.05 5.05 0.29
C VAL A 101 -12.20 6.39 0.99
N LEU A 102 -11.88 6.42 2.28
CA LEU A 102 -11.97 7.62 3.10
C LEU A 102 -10.59 8.23 3.28
N ALA A 103 -10.50 9.54 3.10
CA ALA A 103 -9.42 10.34 3.64
C ALA A 103 -9.74 10.68 5.10
N PHE A 104 -8.71 10.69 5.96
CA PHE A 104 -8.86 11.12 7.34
C PHE A 104 -7.82 12.17 7.70
N ASP A 105 -8.28 13.16 8.45
CA ASP A 105 -7.56 14.36 8.83
C ASP A 105 -7.01 14.23 10.25
N ALA A 106 -6.08 15.12 10.64
CA ALA A 106 -5.42 15.05 11.94
C ALA A 106 -6.38 15.33 13.12
N ASP A 107 -7.51 15.96 12.85
CA ASP A 107 -8.58 16.22 13.80
C ASP A 107 -9.54 15.02 13.97
N GLY A 108 -9.31 13.92 13.25
CA GLY A 108 -10.11 12.70 13.29
C GLY A 108 -11.37 12.76 12.42
N THR A 109 -11.58 13.84 11.66
CA THR A 109 -12.64 13.88 10.65
C THR A 109 -12.27 12.99 9.46
N SER A 110 -13.28 12.47 8.79
CA SER A 110 -13.09 11.69 7.57
C SER A 110 -14.06 12.12 6.48
N HIS A 111 -13.59 12.05 5.24
CA HIS A 111 -14.36 12.42 4.06
C HIS A 111 -14.07 11.46 2.91
N VAL A 112 -15.03 11.29 2.01
CA VAL A 112 -14.88 10.36 0.88
C VAL A 112 -13.83 10.89 -0.08
N PHE A 113 -12.77 10.12 -0.28
CA PHE A 113 -11.73 10.38 -1.28
C PHE A 113 -12.10 9.80 -2.64
N SER A 114 -12.61 8.57 -2.66
CA SER A 114 -13.05 7.87 -3.88
C SER A 114 -14.22 6.94 -3.56
N ARG A 115 -15.08 6.72 -4.57
CA ARG A 115 -16.16 5.72 -4.53
C ARG A 115 -15.92 4.67 -5.60
N TYR A 116 -16.06 3.41 -5.21
CA TYR A 116 -15.97 2.24 -6.09
C TYR A 116 -17.29 1.48 -6.06
#